data_AF-E3PR34-F1
#
_entry.id   AF-E3PR34-F1
#
_cell.length_a   1.000
_cell.length_b   1.000
_cell.length_c   1.000
_cell.angle_alpha   90.00
_cell.angle_beta   90.00
_cell.angle_gamma   90.00
#
_symmetry.space_group_name_H-M   'P 1'
#
loop_
_entity.id
_entity.type
_entity.pdbx_description
1 polymer ?
#
loop_
_entity_poly.entity_id
_entity_poly.type
_entity_poly.pdbx_seq_one_letter_code
_entity_poly.pdbx_strand_id
1 'polypeptide(L)' 'MKRIIPIVITIVVCVYLFVYAVMTLKGMSLSEPLGIKLFMLSIGAISIGVMFAMVIALFRRLREIKEEEDDDISKY' A
#
# COMPACT_ATOMS: atom_id res chain seq x y z
N MET A 1 7.70 18.32 10.12
CA MET A 1 6.51 18.18 9.22
C MET A 1 6.75 17.30 7.99
N LYS A 2 7.99 17.11 7.52
CA LYS A 2 8.33 16.31 6.32
C LYS A 2 7.85 14.84 6.38
N ARG A 3 7.71 14.27 7.58
CA ARG A 3 7.25 12.89 7.83
C ARG A 3 5.77 12.64 7.54
N ILE A 4 4.92 13.69 7.55
CA ILE A 4 3.45 13.55 7.40
C ILE A 4 3.07 13.29 5.93
N ILE A 5 3.78 13.88 4.99
CA ILE A 5 3.49 13.76 3.54
C ILE A 5 3.53 12.30 3.07
N PRO A 6 4.60 11.52 3.29
CA PRO A 6 4.64 10.14 2.83
C PRO A 6 3.58 9.28 3.53
N ILE A 7 3.29 9.52 4.81
CA ILE A 7 2.26 8.79 5.57
C ILE A 7 0.88 9.00 4.95
N VAL A 8 0.51 10.26 4.71
CA VAL A 8 -0.80 10.60 4.14
C VAL A 8 -0.96 9.99 2.75
N ILE A 9 0.07 10.04 1.91
CA ILE A 9 0.04 9.43 0.57
C ILE A 9 -0.14 7.92 0.68
N THR A 10 0.62 7.23 1.53
CA THR A 10 0.49 5.77 1.70
C THR A 10 -0.89 5.39 2.23
N ILE A 11 -1.47 6.15 3.15
CA ILE A 11 -2.84 5.91 3.64
C ILE A 11 -3.85 6.05 2.50
N VAL A 12 -3.79 7.14 1.72
CA VAL A 12 -4.73 7.37 0.60
C VAL A 12 -4.63 6.27 -0.44
N VAL A 13 -3.42 5.86 -0.82
CA VAL A 13 -3.22 4.79 -1.81
C VAL A 13 -3.67 3.43 -1.25
N CYS A 14 -3.39 3.13 0.02
CA CYS A 14 -3.90 1.91 0.66
C CYS A 14 -5.43 1.87 0.69
N VAL A 15 -6.09 2.98 1.02
CA VAL A 15 -7.55 3.07 1.01
C VAL A 15 -8.09 2.88 -0.41
N TYR A 16 -7.47 3.51 -1.40
CA TYR A 16 -7.85 3.35 -2.81
C TYR A 16 -7.74 1.89 -3.28
N LEU A 17 -6.60 1.25 -3.02
CA LEU A 17 -6.39 -0.17 -3.37
C LEU A 17 -7.33 -1.09 -2.62
N PHE A 18 -7.63 -0.78 -1.36
CA PHE A 18 -8.58 -1.55 -0.57
C PHE A 18 -9.99 -1.48 -1.17
N VAL A 19 -10.46 -0.28 -1.51
CA VAL A 19 -11.76 -0.09 -2.18
C VAL A 19 -11.79 -0.82 -3.52
N TYR A 20 -10.72 -0.74 -4.31
CA TYR A 20 -10.60 -1.44 -5.58
C TYR A 20 -10.67 -2.96 -5.41
N ALA A 21 -9.93 -3.52 -4.45
CA ALA A 21 -9.96 -4.95 -4.13
C ALA A 21 -11.35 -5.42 -3.69
N VAL A 22 -12.02 -4.64 -2.84
CA VAL A 22 -13.40 -4.93 -2.38
C VAL A 22 -14.40 -4.88 -3.53
N MET A 23 -14.31 -3.88 -4.42
CA MET A 23 -15.18 -3.81 -5.59
C MET A 23 -14.95 -4.98 -6.55
N THR A 24 -13.69 -5.36 -6.76
CA THR A 24 -13.32 -6.50 -7.62
C THR A 24 -13.89 -7.80 -7.05
N LEU A 25 -13.79 -8.02 -5.74
CA LEU A 25 -14.33 -9.19 -5.07
C LEU A 25 -15.88 -9.20 -5.03
N LYS A 26 -16.52 -8.04 -4.85
CA LYS A 26 -17.98 -7.92 -4.89
C LYS A 26 -18.57 -8.09 -6.29
N GLY A 27 -17.83 -7.65 -7.32
CA GLY A 27 -18.22 -7.80 -8.72
C GLY A 27 -18.08 -9.24 -9.24
N MET A 28 -17.38 -10.11 -8.51
CA MET A 28 -17.20 -11.51 -8.87
C MET A 28 -18.53 -12.27 -8.75
N SER A 29 -19.16 -12.57 -9.88
CA SER A 29 -20.39 -13.37 -9.92
C SER A 29 -20.09 -14.86 -9.83
N LEU A 30 -20.96 -15.62 -9.15
CA LEU A 30 -20.87 -17.09 -9.07
C LEU A 30 -20.94 -17.78 -10.45
N SER A 31 -21.44 -17.08 -11.47
CA SER A 31 -21.60 -17.58 -12.84
C SER A 31 -20.36 -17.39 -13.72
N GLU A 32 -19.28 -16.80 -13.22
CA GLU A 32 -18.10 -16.53 -14.05
C GLU A 32 -17.27 -17.78 -14.34
N PRO A 33 -16.66 -17.89 -15.53
CA PRO A 33 -15.73 -18.95 -15.87
C PRO A 33 -14.62 -19.08 -14.83
N LEU A 34 -14.27 -20.32 -14.47
CA LEU A 34 -13.31 -20.63 -13.40
C LEU A 34 -11.92 -19.99 -13.61
N GLY A 35 -11.51 -19.81 -14.87
CA GLY A 35 -10.28 -19.09 -15.23
C GLY A 35 -10.32 -17.59 -14.92
N ILE A 36 -11.45 -16.91 -15.17
CA ILE A 36 -11.63 -15.49 -14.82
C ILE A 36 -11.65 -15.34 -13.31
N LYS A 37 -12.28 -16.29 -12.61
CA LYS A 37 -12.31 -16.32 -11.15
C LYS A 37 -10.92 -16.42 -10.53
N LEU A 38 -10.08 -17.33 -11.02
CA LEU A 38 -8.68 -17.49 -10.60
C LEU A 38 -7.84 -16.24 -10.90
N PHE A 39 -8.05 -15.61 -12.06
CA PHE A 39 -7.36 -14.39 -12.45
C PHE A 39 -7.74 -13.19 -11.56
N MET A 40 -9.02 -13.01 -11.23
CA MET A 40 -9.45 -11.95 -10.31
C MET A 40 -8.94 -12.19 -8.89
N LEU A 41 -8.87 -13.45 -8.45
CA LEU A 41 -8.32 -13.81 -7.14
C LEU A 41 -6.82 -13.56 -7.06
N SER A 42 -6.06 -13.82 -8.14
CA SER A 42 -4.64 -13.50 -8.19
C SER A 42 -4.39 -11.99 -8.19
N ILE A 43 -5.22 -11.20 -8.89
CA ILE A 43 -5.19 -9.73 -8.81
C ILE A 43 -5.43 -9.26 -7.37
N GLY A 44 -6.44 -9.82 -6.68
CA GLY A 44 -6.70 -9.51 -5.28
C GLY A 44 -5.49 -9.81 -4.38
N ALA A 45 -4.87 -10.99 -4.55
CA ALA A 45 -3.68 -11.37 -3.80
C ALA A 45 -2.48 -10.45 -4.07
N ILE A 46 -2.24 -10.08 -5.33
CA ILE A 46 -1.19 -9.13 -5.72
C ILE A 46 -1.45 -7.77 -5.08
N SER A 47 -2.70 -7.30 -5.09
CA SER A 47 -3.09 -6.01 -4.51
C SER A 47 -2.73 -5.94 -3.02
N ILE A 48 -2.98 -7.01 -2.27
CA ILE A 48 -2.60 -7.11 -0.85
C ILE A 48 -1.07 -7.10 -0.71
N GLY A 49 -0.35 -7.83 -1.56
CA GLY A 49 1.11 -7.83 -1.57
C GLY A 49 1.71 -6.43 -1.79
N VAL A 50 1.14 -5.66 -2.73
CA VAL A 50 1.54 -4.27 -2.99
C VAL A 50 1.25 -3.37 -1.79
N MET A 51 0.10 -3.54 -1.12
CA MET A 51 -0.19 -2.80 0.11
C MET A 51 0.87 -3.03 1.19
N PHE A 52 1.28 -4.27 1.42
CA PHE A 52 2.37 -4.58 2.36
C PHE A 52 3.70 -3.95 1.95
N ALA A 53 4.07 -4.06 0.67
CA ALA A 53 5.30 -3.47 0.15
C ALA A 53 5.33 -1.94 0.35
N MET A 54 4.20 -1.26 0.14
CA MET A 54 4.09 0.18 0.36
C MET A 54 4.25 0.57 1.83
N VAL A 55 3.69 -0.21 2.75
CA VAL A 55 3.88 0.04 4.19
C VAL A 55 5.35 -0.11 4.57
N ILE A 56 6.05 -1.12 4.05
CA ILE A 56 7.50 -1.29 4.28
C ILE A 56 8.29 -0.13 3.68
N ALA A 57 7.95 0.31 2.46
CA ALA A 57 8.58 1.45 1.81
C ALA A 57 8.38 2.75 2.61
N LEU A 58 7.18 2.93 3.20
CA LEU A 58 6.90 4.04 4.11
C LEU A 58 7.81 3.99 5.34
N PHE A 59 7.94 2.84 5.99
CA PHE A 59 8.83 2.69 7.16
C PHE A 59 10.29 2.99 6.82
N ARG A 60 10.77 2.55 5.65
CA ARG A 60 12.13 2.89 5.19
C ARG A 60 12.32 4.40 5.02
N ARG A 61 11.40 5.06 4.30
CA ARG A 61 11.45 6.52 4.11
C ARG A 61 11.33 7.28 5.42
N LEU A 62 10.49 6.83 6.34
CA LEU A 62 10.37 7.45 7.67
C LEU A 62 11.66 7.28 8.49
N ARG A 63 12.35 6.16 8.34
CA ARG A 63 13.65 5.93 8.99
C ARG A 63 14.73 6.85 8.41
N GLU A 64 14.81 6.97 7.09
CA GLU A 64 15.74 7.86 6.40
C GLU A 64 15.55 9.31 6.86
N ILE A 65 14.31 9.82 6.88
CA ILE A 65 14.02 11.19 7.34
C ILE A 65 14.39 11.37 8.83
N LYS A 66 14.25 10.32 9.65
CA LYS A 66 14.65 10.38 11.07
C LYS A 66 16.17 10.41 11.23
N GLU A 67 16.91 9.61 10.45
CA GLU A 67 18.39 9.60 10.46
C GLU A 67 18.95 10.95 9.99
N GLU A 68 18.37 11.56 8.95
CA GLU A 68 18.76 12.92 8.51
C GLU A 68 18.53 13.99 9.59
N GLU A 69 17.40 13.92 10.31
CA GLU A 69 17.11 14.89 11.38
C GLU A 69 18.01 14.70 12.62
N ASP A 70 18.41 13.47 12.96
CA ASP A 70 19.35 13.22 14.08
C ASP A 70 20.80 13.66 13.74
N ASP A 71 21.27 13.45 12.51
CA ASP A 71 22.63 13.86 12.10
C ASP A 71 22.79 15.39 12.12
N ASP A 72 21.76 16.13 11.66
CA ASP A 72 21.72 17.60 11.70
C ASP A 72 21.70 18.14 13.14
N ILE A 73 20.99 17.47 14.07
CA ILE A 73 20.94 17.90 15.48
C ILE A 73 22.26 17.61 16.19
N SER A 74 22.96 16.51 15.87
CA SER A 74 24.24 16.15 16.49
C SER A 74 25.41 17.09 16.14
N LYS A 75 25.25 17.91 15.10
CA LYS A 75 26.26 18.87 14.61
C LYS A 75 26.22 20.24 15.29
N TYR A 76 25.30 20.47 16.23
CA TYR A 76 25.17 21.70 17.01
C TYR A 76 25.21 21.41 18.51
#